data_AF-A0A379EYZ8-F1
#
_entry.id   AF-A0A379EYZ8-F1
#
_cell.length_a   1.000
_cell.length_b   1.000
_cell.length_c   1.000
_cell.angle_alpha   90.00
_cell.angle_beta   90.00
_cell.angle_gamma   90.00
#
_symmetry.space_group_name_H-M   'P 1'
#
loop_
_entity.id
_entity.type
_entity.pdbx_description
1 polymer ?
#
loop_
_entity_poly.entity_id
_entity_poly.type
_entity_poly.pdbx_seq_one_letter_code
_entity_poly.pdbx_strand_id
1 'polypeptide(L)'
;MNNFYDNLLIKNVEEQNINYTVISNLSYYMENLSKHFPFIGSRIDFSSLHNYKLVKSDQGKVSFDVVNFIQKLIEEKMFSKEDEIIYIGDSLTEVGYEFYLKDLVKVIPFIIDEIPQHHYFLSKDLKKIIYISFENEIEFGEVL
;
A
#
# COMPACT_ATOMS: atom_id res chain seq x y z
N MET A 1 -4.23 -19.84 7.31
CA MET A 1 -4.52 -18.95 6.16
C MET A 1 -4.66 -19.84 4.95
N ASN A 2 -5.83 -19.85 4.32
CA ASN A 2 -6.12 -20.68 3.13
C ASN A 2 -6.47 -19.83 1.90
N ASN A 3 -6.14 -18.54 1.91
CA ASN A 3 -6.34 -17.65 0.78
C ASN A 3 -5.21 -17.82 -0.25
N PHE A 4 -5.59 -17.91 -1.53
CA PHE A 4 -4.66 -18.15 -2.63
C PHE A 4 -3.62 -17.03 -2.79
N TYR A 5 -4.05 -15.76 -2.77
CA TYR A 5 -3.17 -14.61 -2.99
C TYR A 5 -2.26 -14.33 -1.79
N ASP A 6 -2.75 -14.54 -0.57
CA ASP A 6 -1.92 -14.45 0.63
C ASP A 6 -0.77 -15.47 0.59
N ASN A 7 -1.06 -16.71 0.17
CA ASN A 7 -0.04 -17.76 0.04
C ASN A 7 0.97 -17.44 -1.06
N LEU A 8 0.52 -16.88 -2.18
CA LEU A 8 1.36 -16.43 -3.28
C LEU A 8 2.30 -15.30 -2.84
N LEU A 9 1.78 -14.30 -2.13
CA LEU A 9 2.57 -13.20 -1.60
C LEU A 9 3.61 -13.69 -0.57
N ILE A 10 3.20 -14.52 0.38
CA ILE A 10 4.11 -15.10 1.38
C ILE A 10 5.25 -15.85 0.70
N LYS A 11 4.93 -16.72 -0.27
CA LYS A 11 5.93 -17.47 -1.01
C LYS A 11 6.93 -16.54 -1.71
N ASN A 12 6.43 -15.49 -2.39
CA ASN A 12 7.29 -14.53 -3.08
C ASN A 12 8.22 -13.77 -2.10
N VAL A 13 7.71 -13.37 -0.94
CA VAL A 13 8.47 -12.66 0.09
C VAL A 13 9.56 -13.56 0.71
N GLU A 14 9.22 -14.82 1.01
CA GLU A 14 10.14 -15.81 1.57
C GLU A 14 11.26 -16.19 0.59
N GLU A 15 10.95 -16.37 -0.70
CA GLU A 15 11.95 -16.63 -1.76
C GLU A 15 12.98 -15.48 -1.88
N GLN A 16 12.58 -14.27 -1.53
CA GLN A 16 13.46 -13.09 -1.53
C GLN A 16 14.20 -12.85 -0.20
N ASN A 17 13.98 -13.69 0.83
CA ASN A 17 14.52 -13.51 2.18
C ASN A 17 14.19 -12.13 2.80
N ILE A 18 12.96 -11.65 2.56
CA ILE A 18 12.48 -10.38 3.10
C ILE A 18 11.77 -10.60 4.44
N ASN A 19 12.05 -9.75 5.42
CA ASN A 19 11.35 -9.77 6.71
C ASN A 19 9.97 -9.13 6.57
N TYR A 20 8.97 -9.76 7.18
CA TYR A 20 7.59 -9.27 7.21
C TYR A 20 6.88 -9.72 8.48
N THR A 21 5.80 -9.03 8.84
CA THR A 21 4.87 -9.50 9.88
C THR A 21 3.47 -9.64 9.30
N VAL A 22 2.80 -10.76 9.59
CA VAL A 22 1.40 -10.98 9.22
C VAL A 22 0.49 -10.29 10.23
N ILE A 23 -0.51 -9.57 9.72
CA ILE A 23 -1.54 -8.89 10.51
C ILE A 23 -2.87 -9.59 10.27
N SER A 24 -3.21 -10.54 11.14
CA SER A 24 -4.44 -11.33 11.00
C SER A 24 -5.73 -10.58 11.37
N ASN A 25 -5.63 -9.47 12.13
CA ASN A 25 -6.78 -8.65 12.50
C ASN A 25 -6.60 -7.22 11.98
N LEU A 26 -7.38 -6.87 10.96
CA LEU A 26 -7.35 -5.57 10.30
C LEU A 26 -8.28 -4.52 10.93
N SER A 27 -9.13 -4.89 11.89
CA SER A 27 -10.16 -4.00 12.45
C SER A 27 -9.59 -2.69 12.97
N TYR A 28 -8.46 -2.75 13.69
CA TYR A 28 -7.78 -1.55 14.19
C TYR A 28 -7.39 -0.58 13.06
N TYR A 29 -6.85 -1.09 11.96
CA TYR A 29 -6.42 -0.26 10.82
C TYR A 29 -7.62 0.31 10.06
N MET A 30 -8.67 -0.49 9.85
CA MET A 30 -9.92 -0.05 9.21
C MET A 30 -10.66 1.01 10.03
N GLU A 31 -10.74 0.83 11.35
CA GLU A 31 -11.34 1.81 12.27
C GLU A 31 -10.55 3.13 12.27
N ASN A 32 -9.22 3.08 12.28
CA ASN A 32 -8.42 4.29 12.21
C ASN A 32 -8.54 5.01 10.86
N LEU A 33 -8.57 4.25 9.76
CA LEU A 33 -8.81 4.80 8.42
C LEU A 33 -10.13 5.57 8.39
N SER A 34 -11.23 4.90 8.72
CA SER A 34 -12.58 5.49 8.73
C SER A 34 -12.73 6.68 9.68
N LYS A 35 -11.97 6.73 10.78
CA LYS A 35 -12.04 7.81 11.75
C LYS A 35 -11.26 9.06 11.33
N HIS A 36 -10.11 8.91 10.67
CA HIS A 36 -9.18 10.02 10.44
C HIS A 36 -9.08 10.46 8.97
N PHE A 37 -9.33 9.57 8.01
CA PHE A 37 -9.32 9.92 6.60
C PHE A 37 -10.70 10.39 6.16
N PRO A 38 -10.80 11.45 5.34
CA PRO A 38 -12.06 11.86 4.75
C PRO A 38 -12.51 10.84 3.69
N PHE A 39 -13.81 10.55 3.63
CA PHE A 39 -14.40 9.66 2.64
C PHE A 39 -15.47 10.38 1.82
N ILE A 40 -15.48 10.12 0.51
CA ILE A 40 -16.60 10.43 -0.38
C ILE A 40 -17.17 9.10 -0.88
N GLY A 41 -18.36 8.77 -0.41
CA GLY A 41 -18.94 7.44 -0.63
C GLY A 41 -18.10 6.35 0.05
N SER A 42 -17.62 5.38 -0.70
CA SER A 42 -16.80 4.26 -0.20
C SER A 42 -15.29 4.44 -0.39
N ARG A 43 -14.85 5.59 -0.93
CA ARG A 43 -13.44 5.87 -1.21
C ARG A 43 -12.92 7.01 -0.35
N ILE A 44 -11.63 6.97 -0.04
CA ILE A 44 -10.93 8.09 0.61
C ILE A 44 -10.93 9.26 -0.37
N ASP A 45 -11.27 10.45 0.14
CA ASP A 45 -11.16 11.68 -0.62
C ASP A 45 -9.72 12.20 -0.55
N PHE A 46 -8.86 11.64 -1.39
CA PHE A 46 -7.46 12.04 -1.48
C PHE A 46 -7.29 13.51 -1.83
N SER A 47 -8.24 14.10 -2.56
CA SER A 47 -8.16 15.50 -2.98
C SER A 47 -8.26 16.50 -1.81
N SER A 48 -8.78 16.08 -0.66
CA SER A 48 -8.83 16.87 0.57
C SER A 48 -7.69 16.57 1.56
N LEU A 49 -6.80 15.63 1.24
CA LEU A 49 -5.64 15.31 2.06
C LEU A 49 -4.48 16.29 1.84
N HIS A 50 -3.63 16.41 2.85
CA HIS A 50 -2.41 17.20 2.74
C HIS A 50 -1.41 16.50 1.84
N ASN A 51 -0.58 17.31 1.16
CA ASN A 51 0.45 16.83 0.25
C ASN A 51 -0.06 15.83 -0.81
N TYR A 52 -1.33 15.98 -1.21
CA TYR A 52 -1.96 15.13 -2.22
C TYR A 52 -1.14 15.06 -3.50
N LYS A 53 -0.90 13.82 -3.97
CA LYS A 53 -0.21 13.52 -5.23
C LYS A 53 -0.97 12.41 -5.96
N LEU A 54 -1.07 12.55 -7.28
CA LEU A 54 -1.69 11.59 -8.18
C LEU A 54 -0.77 11.31 -9.37
N VAL A 55 -0.63 10.04 -9.70
CA VAL A 55 -0.04 9.55 -10.95
C VAL A 55 -1.04 8.59 -11.59
N LYS A 56 -1.30 8.78 -12.88
CA LYS A 56 -2.05 7.82 -13.70
C LYS A 56 -1.04 7.02 -14.50
N SER A 57 -0.95 5.72 -14.24
CA SER A 57 -0.05 4.83 -14.98
C SER A 57 -0.73 4.36 -16.26
N ASP A 58 0.05 4.32 -17.35
CA ASP A 58 -0.37 3.63 -18.56
C ASP A 58 -0.34 2.10 -18.34
N GLN A 59 -1.17 1.38 -19.09
CA GLN A 59 -1.25 -0.08 -19.00
C GLN A 59 0.11 -0.73 -19.32
N GLY A 60 0.56 -1.66 -18.45
CA GLY A 60 1.77 -2.46 -18.65
C GLY A 60 3.04 -1.95 -17.96
N LYS A 61 2.98 -0.86 -17.17
CA LYS A 61 4.12 -0.34 -16.39
C LYS A 61 3.79 0.01 -14.94
N VAL A 62 2.64 -0.43 -14.45
CA VAL A 62 2.05 0.02 -13.18
C VAL A 62 2.99 -0.25 -12.00
N SER A 63 3.53 -1.47 -11.88
CA SER A 63 4.49 -1.80 -10.83
C SER A 63 5.72 -0.89 -10.83
N PHE A 64 6.27 -0.57 -12.01
CA PHE A 64 7.40 0.34 -12.15
C PHE A 64 7.03 1.78 -11.74
N ASP A 65 5.86 2.26 -12.15
CA ASP A 65 5.39 3.61 -11.81
C ASP A 65 5.11 3.74 -10.31
N VAL A 66 4.58 2.70 -9.66
CA VAL A 66 4.41 2.65 -8.19
C VAL A 66 5.76 2.71 -7.47
N VAL A 67 6.75 1.93 -7.92
CA VAL A 67 8.11 1.96 -7.33
C VAL A 67 8.73 3.35 -7.46
N ASN A 68 8.66 3.96 -8.64
CA ASN A 68 9.20 5.31 -8.87
C ASN A 68 8.46 6.36 -8.04
N PHE A 69 7.15 6.24 -7.91
CA PHE A 69 6.34 7.13 -7.09
C PHE A 69 6.78 7.09 -5.63
N ILE A 70 6.99 5.90 -5.07
CA ILE A 70 7.50 5.74 -3.71
C ILE A 70 8.92 6.30 -3.57
N GLN A 71 9.80 6.05 -4.55
CA GLN A 71 11.15 6.62 -4.52
C GLN A 71 11.12 8.15 -4.47
N LYS A 72 10.24 8.78 -5.26
CA LYS A 72 10.03 10.23 -5.23
C LYS A 72 9.52 10.71 -3.86
N LEU A 73 8.60 9.99 -3.24
CA LEU A 73 8.13 10.33 -1.88
C LEU A 73 9.26 10.24 -0.84
N ILE A 74 10.20 9.29 -1.00
CA ILE A 74 11.40 9.21 -0.16
C ILE A 74 12.33 10.40 -0.41
N GLU A 75 12.58 10.76 -1.68
CA GLU A 75 13.41 11.92 -2.05
C GLU A 75 12.85 13.23 -1.51
N GLU A 76 11.51 13.38 -1.52
CA GLU A 76 10.78 14.51 -0.95
C GLU A 76 10.67 14.46 0.58
N LYS A 77 11.25 13.43 1.24
CA LYS A 77 11.23 13.20 2.68
C LYS A 77 9.84 13.01 3.28
N MET A 78 8.87 12.56 2.46
CA MET A 78 7.54 12.16 2.93
C MET A 78 7.60 10.78 3.62
N PHE A 79 8.50 9.91 3.16
CA PHE A 79 8.83 8.63 3.79
C PHE A 79 10.34 8.48 4.01
N SER A 80 10.71 7.63 4.96
CA SER A 80 12.05 7.08 5.14
C SER A 80 12.11 5.62 4.69
N LYS A 81 13.28 5.17 4.25
CA LYS A 81 13.53 3.75 3.91
C LYS A 81 13.30 2.80 5.08
N GLU A 82 13.44 3.31 6.30
CA GLU A 82 13.26 2.57 7.56
C GLU A 82 11.83 2.68 8.11
N ASP A 83 10.92 3.37 7.43
CA ASP A 83 9.53 3.42 7.86
C ASP A 83 8.88 2.04 7.74
N GLU A 84 8.09 1.69 8.74
CA GLU A 84 7.23 0.51 8.73
C GLU A 84 5.92 0.84 8.02
N ILE A 85 5.56 0.01 7.05
CA ILE A 85 4.41 0.18 6.18
C ILE A 85 3.48 -1.02 6.30
N ILE A 86 2.20 -0.72 6.48
CA ILE A 86 1.11 -1.68 6.57
C ILE A 86 0.46 -1.79 5.19
N TYR A 87 0.64 -2.92 4.53
CA TYR A 87 -0.05 -3.29 3.32
C TYR A 87 -1.39 -3.96 3.66
N ILE A 88 -2.46 -3.47 3.05
CA ILE A 88 -3.81 -4.03 3.13
C ILE A 88 -4.39 -4.07 1.72
N GLY A 89 -4.88 -5.24 1.32
CA GLY A 89 -5.72 -5.39 0.14
C GLY A 89 -7.20 -5.24 0.46
N ASP A 90 -8.02 -4.97 -0.55
CA ASP A 90 -9.45 -4.76 -0.34
C ASP A 90 -10.29 -6.04 -0.29
N SER A 91 -9.98 -7.06 -1.11
CA SER A 91 -10.93 -8.14 -1.40
C SER A 91 -10.32 -9.52 -1.64
N LEU A 92 -9.14 -9.63 -2.22
CA LEU A 92 -8.51 -10.90 -2.60
C LEU A 92 -7.52 -11.43 -1.57
N THR A 93 -7.01 -10.58 -0.68
CA THR A 93 -6.18 -10.95 0.48
C THR A 93 -7.01 -10.91 1.76
N GLU A 94 -6.85 -11.87 2.66
CA GLU A 94 -7.61 -11.95 3.93
C GLU A 94 -6.91 -11.28 5.11
N VAL A 95 -5.60 -11.05 4.99
CA VAL A 95 -4.78 -10.45 6.05
C VAL A 95 -3.99 -9.24 5.55
N GLY A 96 -3.45 -8.47 6.48
CA GLY A 96 -2.47 -7.43 6.17
C GLY A 96 -1.04 -7.91 6.38
N TYR A 97 -0.11 -7.09 5.93
CA TYR A 97 1.31 -7.35 6.05
C TYR A 97 2.05 -6.08 6.46
N GLU A 98 3.06 -6.23 7.30
CA GLU A 98 3.95 -5.15 7.68
C GLU A 98 5.35 -5.39 7.13
N PHE A 99 5.92 -4.36 6.52
CA PHE A 99 7.26 -4.37 5.93
C PHE A 99 8.00 -3.08 6.27
N TYR A 100 9.33 -3.12 6.30
CA TYR A 100 10.11 -1.90 6.11
C TYR A 100 9.97 -1.43 4.65
N LEU A 101 9.87 -0.12 4.44
CA LEU A 101 9.68 0.44 3.10
C LEU A 101 10.77 0.03 2.11
N LYS A 102 12.04 -0.06 2.56
CA LYS A 102 13.16 -0.53 1.73
C LYS A 102 12.99 -1.95 1.19
N ASP A 103 12.27 -2.79 1.91
CA ASP A 103 12.00 -4.16 1.51
C ASP A 103 10.69 -4.26 0.74
N LEU A 104 9.66 -3.51 1.15
CA LEU A 104 8.39 -3.40 0.44
C LEU A 104 8.57 -3.02 -1.03
N VAL A 105 9.49 -2.10 -1.35
CA VAL A 105 9.78 -1.69 -2.74
C VAL A 105 10.16 -2.88 -3.65
N LYS A 106 10.76 -3.94 -3.09
CA LYS A 106 11.09 -5.18 -3.83
C LYS A 106 9.87 -6.09 -4.02
N VAL A 107 8.90 -6.01 -3.11
CA VAL A 107 7.67 -6.82 -3.10
C VAL A 107 6.57 -6.21 -3.98
N ILE A 108 6.57 -4.89 -4.15
CA ILE A 108 5.55 -4.15 -4.92
C ILE A 108 5.31 -4.71 -6.32
N PRO A 109 6.34 -5.04 -7.13
CA PRO A 109 6.08 -5.62 -8.44
C PRO A 109 5.18 -6.84 -8.40
N PHE A 110 5.41 -7.74 -7.44
CA PHE A 110 4.56 -8.91 -7.25
C PHE A 110 3.13 -8.51 -6.82
N ILE A 111 3.00 -7.63 -5.82
CA ILE A 111 1.68 -7.20 -5.32
C ILE A 111 0.83 -6.62 -6.46
N ILE A 112 1.42 -5.73 -7.26
CA ILE A 112 0.69 -4.99 -8.30
C ILE A 112 0.42 -5.84 -9.54
N ASP A 113 1.38 -6.67 -9.96
CA ASP A 113 1.25 -7.41 -11.21
C ASP A 113 0.46 -8.72 -11.02
N GLU A 114 0.49 -9.33 -9.83
CA GLU A 114 -0.10 -10.65 -9.59
C GLU A 114 -1.40 -10.62 -8.77
N ILE A 115 -1.70 -9.55 -8.03
CA ILE A 115 -2.88 -9.48 -7.16
C ILE A 115 -3.84 -8.40 -7.70
N PRO A 116 -4.84 -8.77 -8.53
CA PRO A 116 -5.65 -7.83 -9.28
C PRO A 116 -6.75 -7.19 -8.40
N GLN A 117 -6.36 -6.29 -7.49
CA GLN A 117 -7.25 -5.70 -6.49
C GLN A 117 -6.90 -4.23 -6.18
N HIS A 118 -7.64 -3.60 -5.28
CA HIS A 118 -7.24 -2.30 -4.75
C HIS A 118 -6.22 -2.47 -3.62
N HIS A 119 -5.18 -1.64 -3.61
CA HIS A 119 -4.07 -1.75 -2.65
C HIS A 119 -3.93 -0.50 -1.79
N TYR A 120 -3.72 -0.70 -0.49
CA TYR A 120 -3.48 0.37 0.47
C TYR A 120 -2.16 0.12 1.20
N PHE A 121 -1.31 1.14 1.26
CA PHE A 121 -0.05 1.14 1.99
C PHE A 121 -0.06 2.28 2.98
N LEU A 122 -0.23 1.95 4.26
CA LEU A 122 -0.32 2.94 5.34
C LEU A 122 1.01 3.03 6.09
N SER A 123 1.43 4.24 6.46
CA SER A 123 2.47 4.38 7.46
C SER A 123 2.03 3.79 8.81
N LYS A 124 2.97 3.27 9.61
CA LYS A 124 2.67 2.70 10.93
C LYS A 124 1.98 3.68 11.89
N ASP A 125 2.27 4.98 11.77
CA ASP A 125 1.61 6.05 12.54
C ASP A 125 0.20 6.39 12.02
N LEU A 126 -0.24 5.74 10.94
CA LEU A 126 -1.55 5.87 10.29
C LEU A 126 -1.84 7.27 9.76
N LYS A 127 -0.80 8.08 9.52
CA LYS A 127 -0.95 9.45 9.03
C LYS A 127 -0.83 9.57 7.53
N LYS A 128 -0.14 8.65 6.87
CA LYS A 128 0.15 8.68 5.44
C LYS A 128 -0.39 7.44 4.78
N ILE A 129 -0.88 7.60 3.56
CA ILE A 129 -1.42 6.50 2.79
C ILE A 129 -1.03 6.64 1.33
N ILE A 130 -0.65 5.51 0.73
CA ILE A 130 -0.59 5.33 -0.70
C ILE A 130 -1.71 4.37 -1.09
N TYR A 131 -2.47 4.74 -2.10
CA TYR A 131 -3.51 3.92 -2.70
C TYR A 131 -3.15 3.63 -4.14
N ILE A 132 -3.32 2.37 -4.54
CA ILE A 132 -3.27 1.98 -5.95
C ILE A 132 -4.62 1.38 -6.33
N SER A 133 -5.27 2.02 -7.30
CA SER A 133 -6.53 1.55 -7.83
C SER A 133 -6.34 0.39 -8.81
N PHE A 134 -7.39 -0.41 -8.99
CA PHE A 134 -7.44 -1.42 -10.05
C PHE A 134 -7.31 -0.81 -11.44
N GLU A 135 -7.73 0.45 -11.58
CA GLU A 135 -7.61 1.25 -12.81
C GLU A 135 -6.23 1.93 -12.98
N ASN A 136 -5.24 1.56 -12.17
CA ASN A 136 -3.86 2.03 -12.22
C ASN A 136 -3.66 3.53 -11.87
N GLU A 137 -4.54 4.06 -11.01
CA GLU A 137 -4.34 5.36 -10.37
C GLU A 137 -3.54 5.16 -9.07
N ILE A 138 -2.46 5.93 -8.93
CA ILE A 138 -1.56 5.89 -7.79
C ILE A 138 -1.71 7.21 -7.04
N GLU A 139 -2.23 7.14 -5.83
CA GLU A 139 -2.54 8.32 -5.02
C GLU A 139 -1.77 8.29 -3.71
N PHE A 140 -1.38 9.47 -3.22
CA PHE A 140 -0.79 9.67 -1.90
C PHE A 140 -1.46 10.84 -1.21
N GLY A 141 -1.61 10.75 0.10
CA GLY A 141 -1.97 11.89 0.94
C GLY A 141 -1.68 11.63 2.41
N GLU A 142 -1.75 12.70 3.20
CA GLU A 142 -1.56 12.63 4.65
C GLU A 142 -2.62 13.41 5.45
N VAL A 143 -2.89 12.92 6.65
CA VAL A 143 -3.72 13.58 7.67
C VAL A 143 -2.81 14.25 8.71
N LEU A 144 -3.18 15.45 9.16
CA LEU A 144 -2.40 16.22 10.15
C LEU A 144 -2.60 15.69 11.57
#